data_AF-A0A9E5TMX5-F1
#
_entry.id   AF-A0A9E5TMX5-F1
#
_cell.length_a   1.000
_cell.length_b   1.000
_cell.length_c   1.000
_cell.angle_alpha   90.00
_cell.angle_beta   90.00
_cell.angle_gamma   90.00
#
_symmetry.space_group_name_H-M   'P 1'
#
loop_
_entity.id
_entity.type
_entity.pdbx_description
1 polymer ?
#
loop_
_entity_poly.entity_id
_entity_poly.type
_entity_poly.pdbx_seq_one_letter_code
_entity_poly.pdbx_strand_id
1 'polypeptide(L)'
;MADSPYGPGRGPGYQQQPPPPPYPPAREGIPTAAKILIGCGVALLVVVVAAAVFFFFAGRFISEQIGGFAAHGEATERFEQLAEQYPFEPPGDGVVSESQAWTFFSVTDEVWEEVAVFAEELNQLIEETEASEEGGEEPGFGEVMSGLQSVGKLMRARLVLAESLERHRLSNAEFVWSGRQLMDAYEALTDPQAEATEVPSANIELARLNQSQLGELQEEEGRIGKGTVIFMISMFDTEEGAWETEEGAWETLDQDTPESKQ
;
A
#
# COMPACT_ATOMS: atom_id res chain seq x y z
N MET A 1 27.74 69.98 4.05
CA MET A 1 27.12 71.31 4.28
C MET A 1 25.76 71.30 3.61
N ALA A 2 24.71 71.12 4.40
CA ALA A 2 23.32 71.39 4.02
C ALA A 2 22.52 71.53 5.32
N ASP A 3 21.71 72.58 5.36
CA ASP A 3 21.20 73.28 6.54
C ASP A 3 20.20 72.48 7.40
N SER A 4 20.31 72.70 8.72
CA SER A 4 19.42 72.14 9.73
C SER A 4 18.23 73.11 9.97
N PRO A 5 16.98 72.68 9.79
CA PRO A 5 15.80 73.54 9.90
C PRO A 5 15.18 73.42 11.30
N TYR A 6 15.79 73.99 12.34
CA TYR A 6 15.17 74.10 13.65
C TYR A 6 14.96 75.57 14.03
N GLY A 7 13.76 76.07 13.75
CA GLY A 7 13.23 77.30 14.34
C GLY A 7 12.63 77.04 15.73
N PRO A 8 12.58 78.05 16.62
CA PRO A 8 12.08 77.90 17.99
C PRO A 8 10.55 77.68 17.99
N GLY A 9 10.13 76.42 18.12
CA GLY A 9 8.73 76.03 18.28
C GLY A 9 8.16 76.55 19.60
N ARG A 10 7.12 77.39 19.51
CA ARG A 10 6.25 77.78 20.63
C ARG A 10 5.72 76.53 21.33
N GLY A 11 5.98 76.43 22.64
CA GLY A 11 5.46 75.35 23.47
C GLY A 11 3.92 75.29 23.42
N PRO A 12 3.32 74.08 23.34
CA PRO A 12 1.88 73.94 23.37
C PRO A 12 1.36 74.43 24.72
N GLY A 13 0.46 75.41 24.69
CA GLY A 13 -0.29 75.83 25.87
C GLY A 13 -1.05 74.63 26.42
N TYR A 14 -0.93 74.39 27.72
CA TYR A 14 -1.72 73.41 28.44
C TYR A 14 -3.20 73.78 28.31
N GLN A 15 -3.90 73.20 27.33
CA GLN A 15 -5.36 73.19 27.34
C GLN A 15 -5.77 72.37 28.56
N GLN A 16 -6.46 73.02 29.50
CA GLN A 16 -7.10 72.34 30.62
C GLN A 16 -8.04 71.29 30.06
N GLN A 17 -7.69 70.03 30.24
CA GLN A 17 -8.50 68.90 29.83
C GLN A 17 -9.82 69.00 30.61
N PRO A 18 -11.00 69.07 29.94
CA PRO A 18 -12.27 69.09 30.65
C PRO A 18 -12.37 67.85 31.54
N PRO A 19 -13.04 67.97 32.71
CA PRO A 19 -13.18 66.84 33.62
C PRO A 19 -13.75 65.64 32.86
N PRO A 20 -13.18 64.44 33.06
CA PRO A 20 -13.66 63.25 32.37
C PRO A 20 -15.15 63.06 32.66
N PRO A 21 -15.95 62.63 31.67
CA PRO A 21 -17.35 62.32 31.90
C PRO A 21 -17.48 61.28 33.01
N PRO A 22 -18.56 61.32 33.81
CA PRO A 22 -18.79 60.35 34.87
C PRO A 22 -18.70 58.93 34.31
N TYR A 23 -17.90 58.10 34.96
CA TYR A 23 -17.69 56.72 34.56
C TYR A 23 -19.04 56.00 34.40
N PRO A 24 -19.27 55.28 33.30
CA PRO A 24 -20.45 54.44 33.19
C PRO A 24 -20.48 53.46 34.37
N PRO A 25 -21.67 53.12 34.92
CA PRO A 25 -21.78 52.18 36.00
C PRO A 25 -21.06 50.88 35.62
N ALA A 26 -20.26 50.35 36.55
CA ALA A 26 -19.50 49.13 36.36
C ALA A 26 -20.47 48.03 35.90
N ARG A 27 -20.32 47.57 34.65
CA ARG A 27 -21.10 46.44 34.13
C ARG A 27 -20.79 45.27 35.06
N GLU A 28 -21.81 44.72 35.70
CA GLU A 28 -21.70 43.51 36.52
C GLU A 28 -21.00 42.44 35.68
N GLY A 29 -19.72 42.21 36.00
CA GLY A 29 -18.89 41.30 35.25
C GLY A 29 -19.44 39.89 35.45
N ILE A 30 -19.82 39.24 34.35
CA ILE A 30 -20.21 37.83 34.35
C ILE A 30 -19.14 37.06 35.14
N PRO A 31 -19.51 36.32 36.21
CA PRO A 31 -18.56 35.71 37.12
C PRO A 31 -17.60 34.82 36.34
N THR A 32 -16.32 34.89 36.67
CA THR A 32 -15.21 34.21 35.95
C THR A 32 -15.45 32.70 35.80
N ALA A 33 -16.18 32.09 36.73
CA ALA A 33 -16.60 30.69 36.69
C ALA A 33 -17.55 30.35 35.51
N ALA A 34 -18.44 31.27 35.13
CA ALA A 34 -19.36 31.06 34.01
C ALA A 34 -18.64 31.07 32.64
N LYS A 35 -17.51 31.79 32.52
CA LYS A 35 -16.73 31.83 31.27
C LYS A 35 -15.97 30.52 31.01
N ILE A 36 -15.54 29.82 32.06
CA ILE A 36 -14.81 28.53 31.96
C ILE A 36 -15.77 27.41 31.53
N LEU A 37 -17.00 27.41 32.05
CA LEU A 37 -18.04 26.44 31.68
C LEU A 37 -18.44 26.53 30.19
N ILE A 38 -18.53 27.75 29.65
CA ILE A 38 -18.85 27.97 28.23
C ILE A 38 -17.70 27.50 27.34
N GLY A 39 -16.44 27.74 27.72
CA GLY A 39 -15.27 27.28 26.97
C GLY A 39 -15.14 25.75 26.91
N CYS A 40 -15.35 25.07 28.05
CA CYS A 40 -15.26 23.61 28.11
C CYS A 40 -16.41 22.92 27.35
N GLY A 41 -17.61 23.50 27.36
CA GLY A 41 -18.75 22.96 26.62
C GLY A 41 -18.54 23.01 25.10
N VAL A 42 -17.96 24.08 24.58
CA VAL A 42 -17.65 24.20 23.14
C VAL A 42 -16.53 23.24 22.73
N ALA A 43 -15.48 23.11 23.53
CA ALA A 43 -14.40 22.16 23.23
C ALA A 43 -14.88 20.71 23.19
N LEU A 44 -15.70 20.30 24.17
CA LEU A 44 -16.28 18.96 24.22
C LEU A 44 -17.23 18.72 23.04
N LEU A 45 -18.05 19.72 22.68
CA LEU A 45 -18.91 19.66 21.51
C LEU A 45 -18.10 19.45 20.22
N VAL A 46 -16.99 20.19 20.05
CA VAL A 46 -16.10 20.02 18.88
C VAL A 46 -15.51 18.62 18.84
N VAL A 47 -15.06 18.07 19.98
CA VAL A 47 -14.55 16.69 20.05
C VAL A 47 -15.63 15.67 19.70
N VAL A 48 -16.86 15.83 20.20
CA VAL A 48 -17.97 14.92 19.90
C VAL A 48 -18.37 15.01 18.42
N VAL A 49 -18.41 16.22 17.85
CA VAL A 49 -18.70 16.41 16.41
C VAL A 49 -17.56 15.81 15.57
N ALA A 50 -16.31 16.05 15.92
CA ALA A 50 -15.15 15.47 15.24
C ALA A 50 -15.18 13.94 15.32
N ALA A 51 -15.48 13.37 16.49
CA ALA A 51 -15.66 11.93 16.64
C ALA A 51 -16.84 11.40 15.83
N ALA A 52 -18.00 12.07 15.85
CA ALA A 52 -19.17 11.65 15.07
C ALA A 52 -18.91 11.69 13.56
N VAL A 53 -18.24 12.75 13.08
CA VAL A 53 -17.77 12.86 11.70
C VAL A 53 -16.78 11.73 11.41
N PHE A 54 -15.78 11.53 12.27
CA PHE A 54 -14.80 10.46 12.14
C PHE A 54 -15.47 9.08 12.07
N PHE A 55 -16.37 8.72 12.98
CA PHE A 55 -17.08 7.45 12.97
C PHE A 55 -18.04 7.30 11.79
N PHE A 56 -18.68 8.39 11.34
CA PHE A 56 -19.55 8.36 10.17
C PHE A 56 -18.75 8.10 8.89
N PHE A 57 -17.63 8.81 8.71
CA PHE A 57 -16.74 8.59 7.57
C PHE A 57 -16.02 7.25 7.68
N ALA A 58 -15.49 6.89 8.84
CA ALA A 58 -14.87 5.59 9.08
C ALA A 58 -15.85 4.45 8.84
N GLY A 59 -17.12 4.56 9.26
CA GLY A 59 -18.13 3.53 9.00
C GLY A 59 -18.44 3.34 7.51
N ARG A 60 -18.52 4.43 6.75
CA ARG A 60 -18.64 4.37 5.28
C ARG A 60 -17.40 3.76 4.63
N PHE A 61 -16.23 4.18 5.10
CA PHE A 61 -14.94 3.70 4.61
C PHE A 61 -14.76 2.20 4.88
N ILE A 62 -15.11 1.76 6.08
CA ILE A 62 -15.15 0.36 6.48
C ILE A 62 -16.09 -0.42 5.56
N SER A 63 -17.27 0.10 5.21
CA SER A 63 -18.19 -0.64 4.32
C SER A 63 -17.68 -0.85 2.89
N GLU A 64 -16.88 0.08 2.36
CA GLU A 64 -16.24 -0.06 1.04
C GLU A 64 -14.95 -0.90 1.10
N GLN A 65 -14.19 -0.78 2.20
CA GLN A 65 -12.99 -1.56 2.47
C GLN A 65 -13.28 -3.03 2.80
N ILE A 66 -14.40 -3.33 3.49
CA ILE A 66 -14.83 -4.71 3.79
C ILE A 66 -14.96 -5.54 2.51
N GLY A 67 -15.33 -4.93 1.38
CA GLY A 67 -15.40 -5.64 0.10
C GLY A 67 -14.04 -6.20 -0.35
N GLY A 68 -12.95 -5.47 -0.10
CA GLY A 68 -11.59 -5.92 -0.40
C GLY A 68 -11.11 -7.02 0.54
N PHE A 69 -11.38 -6.90 1.84
CA PHE A 69 -11.04 -7.94 2.82
C PHE A 69 -11.86 -9.22 2.63
N ALA A 70 -13.13 -9.11 2.24
CA ALA A 70 -13.95 -10.27 1.90
C ALA A 70 -13.40 -11.00 0.66
N ALA A 71 -13.00 -10.26 -0.38
CA ALA A 71 -12.37 -10.85 -1.57
C ALA A 71 -11.03 -11.52 -1.23
N HIS A 72 -10.24 -10.93 -0.32
CA HIS A 72 -9.01 -11.54 0.16
C HIS A 72 -9.25 -12.85 0.93
N GLY A 73 -10.22 -12.85 1.85
CA GLY A 73 -10.60 -14.05 2.60
C GLY A 73 -11.13 -15.16 1.68
N GLU A 74 -11.98 -14.81 0.71
CA GLU A 74 -12.47 -15.75 -0.30
C GLU A 74 -11.34 -16.30 -1.17
N ALA A 75 -10.42 -15.44 -1.62
CA ALA A 75 -9.29 -15.90 -2.41
C ALA A 75 -8.39 -16.85 -1.62
N THR A 76 -8.11 -16.54 -0.35
CA THR A 76 -7.31 -17.40 0.56
C THR A 76 -7.96 -18.77 0.72
N GLU A 77 -9.26 -18.82 1.03
CA GLU A 77 -10.00 -20.09 1.14
C GLU A 77 -9.94 -20.89 -0.17
N ARG A 78 -10.02 -20.22 -1.33
CA ARG A 78 -9.87 -20.90 -2.62
C ARG A 78 -8.46 -21.42 -2.86
N PHE A 79 -7.41 -20.68 -2.48
CA PHE A 79 -6.04 -21.17 -2.60
C PHE A 79 -5.79 -22.41 -1.74
N GLU A 80 -6.29 -22.42 -0.51
CA GLU A 80 -6.23 -23.60 0.36
C GLU A 80 -6.93 -24.80 -0.30
N GLN A 81 -8.15 -24.58 -0.81
CA GLN A 81 -8.90 -25.62 -1.53
C GLN A 81 -8.17 -26.10 -2.80
N LEU A 82 -7.49 -25.21 -3.53
CA LEU A 82 -6.69 -25.58 -4.71
C LEU A 82 -5.46 -26.39 -4.33
N ALA A 83 -4.79 -26.05 -3.24
CA ALA A 83 -3.65 -26.81 -2.72
C ALA A 83 -4.07 -28.23 -2.31
N GLU A 84 -5.24 -28.39 -1.70
CA GLU A 84 -5.80 -29.70 -1.36
C GLU A 84 -6.25 -30.50 -2.58
N GLN A 85 -6.90 -29.86 -3.56
CA GLN A 85 -7.45 -30.53 -4.74
C GLN A 85 -6.38 -30.90 -5.77
N TYR A 86 -5.35 -30.06 -5.91
CA TYR A 86 -4.29 -30.19 -6.91
C TYR A 86 -2.91 -30.18 -6.23
N PRO A 87 -2.61 -31.16 -5.36
CA PRO A 87 -1.33 -31.20 -4.66
C PRO A 87 -0.19 -31.25 -5.66
N PHE A 88 0.79 -30.38 -5.47
CA PHE A 88 1.93 -30.25 -6.36
C PHE A 88 3.24 -30.56 -5.63
N GLU A 89 4.08 -31.37 -6.27
CA GLU A 89 5.46 -31.62 -5.87
C GLU A 89 6.35 -31.27 -7.06
N PRO A 90 7.32 -30.35 -6.90
CA PRO A 90 8.26 -30.01 -7.95
C PRO A 90 8.95 -31.25 -8.54
N PRO A 91 9.04 -31.39 -9.88
CA PRO A 91 9.82 -32.43 -10.52
C PRO A 91 11.27 -32.44 -10.01
N GLY A 92 11.78 -33.63 -9.68
CA GLY A 92 13.15 -33.77 -9.13
C GLY A 92 14.27 -33.41 -10.10
N ASP A 93 13.97 -33.28 -11.40
CA ASP A 93 14.90 -32.80 -12.43
C ASP A 93 14.81 -31.29 -12.67
N GLY A 94 13.87 -30.59 -12.02
CA GLY A 94 13.65 -29.16 -12.17
C GLY A 94 13.07 -28.74 -13.53
N VAL A 95 12.62 -29.71 -14.35
CA VAL A 95 12.18 -29.45 -15.72
C VAL A 95 10.70 -29.09 -15.77
N VAL A 96 10.39 -27.94 -16.35
CA VAL A 96 9.00 -27.54 -16.67
C VAL A 96 8.57 -28.28 -17.92
N SER A 97 7.48 -29.02 -17.85
CA SER A 97 6.92 -29.67 -19.04
C SER A 97 6.29 -28.64 -19.98
N GLU A 98 6.22 -28.96 -21.28
CA GLU A 98 5.62 -28.06 -22.27
C GLU A 98 4.16 -27.69 -21.91
N SER A 99 3.37 -28.66 -21.42
CA SER A 99 1.99 -28.40 -20.99
C SER A 99 1.93 -27.47 -19.78
N GLN A 100 2.85 -27.60 -18.82
CA GLN A 100 2.90 -26.70 -17.66
C GLN A 100 3.21 -25.26 -18.08
N ALA A 101 4.15 -25.07 -19.02
CA ALA A 101 4.45 -23.74 -19.55
C ALA A 101 3.24 -23.12 -20.29
N TRP A 102 2.56 -23.90 -21.13
CA TRP A 102 1.33 -23.42 -21.80
C TRP A 102 0.23 -23.03 -20.81
N THR A 103 0.01 -23.84 -19.77
CA THR A 103 -0.97 -23.53 -18.73
C THR A 103 -0.56 -22.28 -17.95
N PHE A 104 0.71 -22.14 -17.58
CA PHE A 104 1.24 -20.95 -16.92
C PHE A 104 0.99 -19.67 -17.74
N PHE A 105 1.31 -19.66 -19.04
CA PHE A 105 1.03 -18.50 -19.89
C PHE A 105 -0.47 -18.23 -20.03
N SER A 106 -1.29 -19.27 -20.16
CA SER A 106 -2.75 -19.12 -20.27
C SER A 106 -3.35 -18.47 -19.03
N VAL A 107 -2.96 -18.93 -17.84
CA VAL A 107 -3.40 -18.33 -16.58
C VAL A 107 -2.90 -16.88 -16.49
N THR A 108 -1.64 -16.63 -16.84
CA THR A 108 -1.05 -15.29 -16.76
C THR A 108 -1.75 -14.31 -17.70
N ASP A 109 -2.06 -14.71 -18.93
CA ASP A 109 -2.78 -13.88 -19.91
C ASP A 109 -4.21 -13.57 -19.44
N GLU A 110 -4.93 -14.55 -18.92
CA GLU A 110 -6.28 -14.34 -18.39
C GLU A 110 -6.31 -13.40 -17.19
N VAL A 111 -5.37 -13.58 -16.26
CA VAL A 111 -5.25 -12.68 -15.10
C VAL A 111 -4.85 -11.28 -15.57
N TRP A 112 -3.89 -11.17 -16.50
CA TRP A 112 -3.47 -9.89 -17.06
C TRP A 112 -4.60 -9.15 -17.75
N GLU A 113 -5.45 -9.83 -18.54
CA GLU A 113 -6.58 -9.19 -19.21
C GLU A 113 -7.51 -8.45 -18.22
N GLU A 114 -7.74 -9.05 -17.05
CA GLU A 114 -8.54 -8.45 -15.98
C GLU A 114 -7.80 -7.35 -15.21
N VAL A 115 -6.48 -7.48 -15.01
CA VAL A 115 -5.70 -6.51 -14.23
C VAL A 115 -5.09 -5.38 -15.05
N ALA A 116 -5.02 -5.49 -16.38
CA ALA A 116 -4.32 -4.54 -17.25
C ALA A 116 -4.89 -3.12 -17.15
N VAL A 117 -6.22 -2.99 -17.05
CA VAL A 117 -6.87 -1.68 -16.86
C VAL A 117 -6.41 -1.01 -15.57
N PHE A 118 -6.28 -1.80 -14.49
CA PHE A 118 -5.79 -1.32 -13.21
C PHE A 118 -4.28 -1.03 -13.23
N ALA A 119 -3.48 -1.87 -13.90
CA ALA A 119 -2.05 -1.66 -14.07
C ALA A 119 -1.77 -0.32 -14.78
N GLU A 120 -2.57 0.02 -15.80
CA GLU A 120 -2.46 1.30 -16.50
C GLU A 120 -2.76 2.50 -15.59
N GLU A 121 -3.81 2.41 -14.76
CA GLU A 121 -4.12 3.46 -13.78
C GLU A 121 -3.02 3.61 -12.72
N LEU A 122 -2.39 2.50 -12.29
CA LEU A 122 -1.26 2.54 -11.38
C LEU A 122 0.00 3.13 -12.03
N ASN A 123 0.29 2.78 -13.29
CA ASN A 123 1.40 3.38 -14.03
C ASN A 123 1.24 4.90 -14.13
N GLN A 124 0.04 5.38 -14.44
CA GLN A 124 -0.25 6.82 -14.46
C GLN A 124 -0.04 7.46 -13.08
N LEU A 125 -0.46 6.79 -12.01
CA LEU A 125 -0.24 7.28 -10.65
C LEU A 125 1.26 7.33 -10.28
N ILE A 126 2.03 6.33 -10.69
CA ILE A 126 3.49 6.29 -10.47
C ILE A 126 4.15 7.45 -11.21
N GLU A 127 3.82 7.66 -12.50
CA GLU A 127 4.34 8.77 -13.30
C GLU A 127 4.00 10.14 -12.68
N GLU A 128 2.77 10.32 -12.20
CA GLU A 128 2.34 11.55 -11.50
C GLU A 128 3.10 11.77 -10.18
N THR A 129 3.38 10.67 -9.45
CA THR A 129 4.10 10.72 -8.18
C THR A 129 5.57 11.07 -8.41
N GLU A 130 6.24 10.40 -9.35
CA GLU A 130 7.64 10.69 -9.72
C GLU A 130 7.81 12.15 -10.18
N ALA A 131 6.88 12.66 -10.99
CA ALA A 131 6.88 14.06 -11.42
C ALA A 131 6.69 15.04 -10.25
N SER A 132 5.95 14.65 -9.21
CA SER A 132 5.70 15.48 -8.02
C SER A 132 6.89 15.47 -7.05
N GLU A 133 7.57 14.33 -6.92
CA GLU A 133 8.78 14.20 -6.09
C GLU A 133 9.95 15.05 -6.63
N GLU A 134 10.11 15.14 -7.95
CA GLU A 134 11.08 16.06 -8.56
C GLU A 134 10.79 17.54 -8.23
N GLY A 135 9.53 17.86 -7.92
CA GLY A 135 9.07 19.18 -7.48
C GLY A 135 9.27 19.47 -5.98
N GLY A 136 9.59 18.45 -5.17
CA GLY A 136 9.75 18.56 -3.72
C GLY A 136 8.44 18.84 -2.95
N GLU A 137 7.29 18.48 -3.53
CA GLU A 137 6.01 18.57 -2.83
C GLU A 137 5.82 17.37 -1.88
N GLU A 138 5.28 17.62 -0.68
CA GLU A 138 4.98 16.55 0.27
C GLU A 138 3.75 15.75 -0.19
N PRO A 139 3.72 14.41 0.02
CA PRO A 139 2.62 13.56 -0.41
C PRO A 139 1.26 14.07 0.06
N GLY A 140 0.36 14.37 -0.88
CA GLY A 140 -0.97 14.88 -0.57
C GLY A 140 -1.86 13.81 0.08
N PHE A 141 -2.87 14.25 0.86
CA PHE A 141 -3.92 13.34 1.35
C PHE A 141 -4.63 12.56 0.21
N GLY A 142 -4.61 13.10 -1.01
CA GLY A 142 -5.11 12.42 -2.21
C GLY A 142 -4.31 11.18 -2.59
N GLU A 143 -2.98 11.20 -2.47
CA GLU A 143 -2.09 10.08 -2.82
C GLU A 143 -2.25 8.90 -1.86
N VAL A 144 -2.41 9.18 -0.56
CA VAL A 144 -2.69 8.14 0.44
C VAL A 144 -4.02 7.43 0.13
N MET A 145 -5.01 8.20 -0.32
CA MET A 145 -6.33 7.67 -0.66
C MET A 145 -6.34 6.89 -1.97
N SER A 146 -5.57 7.30 -2.98
CA SER A 146 -5.40 6.55 -4.23
C SER A 146 -4.67 5.23 -3.98
N GLY A 147 -3.60 5.25 -3.18
CA GLY A 147 -2.89 4.03 -2.77
C GLY A 147 -3.80 2.99 -2.11
N LEU A 148 -4.74 3.43 -1.26
CA LEU A 148 -5.66 2.51 -0.61
C LEU A 148 -6.72 1.92 -1.56
N GLN A 149 -7.17 2.67 -2.57
CA GLN A 149 -8.05 2.11 -3.61
C GLN A 149 -7.34 1.03 -4.43
N SER A 150 -6.04 1.18 -4.65
CA SER A 150 -5.20 0.20 -5.34
C SER A 150 -5.13 -1.13 -4.60
N VAL A 151 -5.08 -1.10 -3.26
CA VAL A 151 -5.14 -2.32 -2.44
C VAL A 151 -6.43 -3.12 -2.71
N GLY A 152 -7.58 -2.45 -2.78
CA GLY A 152 -8.85 -3.13 -3.06
C GLY A 152 -8.90 -3.80 -4.45
N LYS A 153 -8.24 -3.21 -5.45
CA LYS A 153 -8.13 -3.79 -6.80
C LYS A 153 -7.15 -4.96 -6.83
N LEU A 154 -6.04 -4.85 -6.11
CA LEU A 154 -5.08 -5.93 -5.90
C LEU A 154 -5.74 -7.18 -5.27
N MET A 155 -6.61 -7.00 -4.27
CA MET A 155 -7.34 -8.12 -3.67
C MET A 155 -8.31 -8.81 -4.65
N ARG A 156 -8.91 -8.06 -5.58
CA ARG A 156 -9.70 -8.66 -6.67
C ARG A 156 -8.84 -9.42 -7.66
N ALA A 157 -7.65 -8.91 -8.00
CA ALA A 157 -6.70 -9.62 -8.86
C ALA A 157 -6.34 -10.99 -8.27
N ARG A 158 -6.14 -11.07 -6.95
CA ARG A 158 -5.89 -12.34 -6.24
C ARG A 158 -7.05 -13.33 -6.39
N LEU A 159 -8.29 -12.87 -6.34
CA LEU A 159 -9.46 -13.73 -6.59
C LEU A 159 -9.55 -14.19 -8.05
N VAL A 160 -9.33 -13.30 -9.02
CA VAL A 160 -9.30 -13.64 -10.46
C VAL A 160 -8.24 -14.70 -10.74
N LEU A 161 -7.07 -14.59 -10.12
CA LEU A 161 -6.03 -15.60 -10.20
C LEU A 161 -6.50 -16.94 -9.64
N ALA A 162 -7.06 -16.98 -8.42
CA ALA A 162 -7.58 -18.22 -7.85
C ALA A 162 -8.62 -18.88 -8.77
N GLU A 163 -9.49 -18.09 -9.39
CA GLU A 163 -10.47 -18.55 -10.38
C GLU A 163 -9.84 -19.09 -11.66
N SER A 164 -8.79 -18.44 -12.17
CA SER A 164 -8.06 -18.91 -13.35
C SER A 164 -7.32 -20.22 -13.04
N LEU A 165 -6.63 -20.29 -11.91
CA LEU A 165 -5.96 -21.51 -11.44
C LEU A 165 -6.94 -22.68 -11.30
N GLU A 166 -8.12 -22.44 -10.72
CA GLU A 166 -9.18 -23.45 -10.61
C GLU A 166 -9.63 -23.97 -11.98
N ARG A 167 -9.90 -23.05 -12.94
CA ARG A 167 -10.29 -23.42 -14.31
C ARG A 167 -9.24 -24.26 -15.02
N HIS A 168 -7.97 -23.98 -14.75
CA HIS A 168 -6.83 -24.67 -15.33
C HIS A 168 -6.34 -25.89 -14.50
N ARG A 169 -7.00 -26.17 -13.37
CA ARG A 169 -6.65 -27.28 -12.45
C ARG A 169 -5.20 -27.22 -11.97
N LEU A 170 -4.75 -26.01 -11.68
CA LEU A 170 -3.39 -25.71 -11.26
C LEU A 170 -3.40 -25.28 -9.80
N SER A 171 -2.44 -25.74 -8.99
CA SER A 171 -2.25 -25.16 -7.66
C SER A 171 -1.42 -23.89 -7.72
N ASN A 172 -1.51 -23.08 -6.67
CA ASN A 172 -0.65 -21.90 -6.52
C ASN A 172 0.84 -22.27 -6.57
N ALA A 173 1.22 -23.34 -5.87
CA ALA A 173 2.59 -23.82 -5.82
C ALA A 173 3.14 -24.21 -7.20
N GLU A 174 2.32 -24.90 -8.02
CA GLU A 174 2.71 -25.25 -9.38
C GLU A 174 2.86 -24.02 -10.28
N PHE A 175 1.96 -23.04 -10.16
CA PHE A 175 2.02 -21.79 -10.91
C PHE A 175 3.31 -21.01 -10.60
N VAL A 176 3.57 -20.76 -9.31
CA VAL A 176 4.76 -20.02 -8.85
C VAL A 176 6.04 -20.75 -9.25
N TRP A 177 6.10 -22.05 -9.02
CA TRP A 177 7.27 -22.86 -9.39
C TRP A 177 7.53 -22.81 -10.90
N SER A 178 6.49 -23.04 -11.73
CA SER A 178 6.64 -23.04 -13.18
C SER A 178 7.08 -21.67 -13.70
N GLY A 179 6.48 -20.59 -13.19
CA GLY A 179 6.85 -19.22 -13.55
C GLY A 179 8.31 -18.92 -13.21
N ARG A 180 8.76 -19.27 -12.00
CA ARG A 180 10.15 -19.09 -11.59
C ARG A 180 11.12 -19.84 -12.49
N GLN A 181 10.90 -21.13 -12.73
CA GLN A 181 11.79 -21.94 -13.58
C GLN A 181 11.87 -21.41 -15.02
N LEU A 182 10.77 -20.88 -15.56
CA LEU A 182 10.74 -20.27 -16.88
C LEU A 182 11.46 -18.92 -16.93
N MET A 183 11.30 -18.08 -15.89
CA MET A 183 12.01 -16.79 -15.79
C MET A 183 13.51 -16.98 -15.59
N ASP A 184 13.93 -17.90 -14.72
CA ASP A 184 15.35 -18.25 -14.52
C ASP A 184 15.97 -18.75 -15.85
N ALA A 185 15.22 -19.55 -16.62
CA ALA A 185 15.67 -20.03 -17.93
C ALA A 185 15.71 -18.94 -19.00
N TYR A 186 14.80 -17.97 -18.93
CA TYR A 186 14.80 -16.80 -19.80
C TYR A 186 15.98 -15.88 -19.50
N GLU A 187 16.27 -15.62 -18.22
CA GLU A 187 17.43 -14.84 -17.78
C GLU A 187 18.74 -15.51 -18.24
N ALA A 188 18.89 -16.82 -18.04
CA ALA A 188 20.06 -17.56 -18.53
C ALA A 188 20.20 -17.51 -20.07
N LEU A 189 19.10 -17.33 -20.80
CA LEU A 189 19.09 -17.18 -22.25
C LEU A 189 19.50 -15.75 -22.70
N THR A 190 19.10 -14.72 -21.96
CA THR A 190 19.29 -13.30 -22.32
C THR A 190 20.55 -12.67 -21.72
N ASP A 191 20.98 -13.13 -20.55
CA ASP A 191 22.22 -12.74 -19.90
C ASP A 191 23.12 -13.95 -19.60
N PRO A 192 24.03 -14.31 -20.54
CA PRO A 192 24.99 -15.38 -20.32
C PRO A 192 26.02 -15.13 -19.21
N GLN A 193 26.07 -13.91 -18.64
CA GLN A 193 26.94 -13.55 -17.51
C GLN A 193 26.21 -13.64 -16.16
N ALA A 194 24.89 -13.80 -16.13
CA ALA A 194 24.15 -14.07 -14.90
C ALA A 194 24.81 -15.26 -14.19
N GLU A 195 25.01 -15.15 -12.86
CA GLU A 195 25.60 -16.24 -12.08
C GLU A 195 24.87 -17.53 -12.41
N ALA A 196 25.62 -18.54 -12.87
CA ALA A 196 25.05 -19.74 -13.45
C ALA A 196 24.25 -20.51 -12.39
N THR A 197 22.97 -20.18 -12.24
CA THR A 197 21.98 -21.07 -11.67
C THR A 197 21.97 -22.33 -12.54
N GLU A 198 21.93 -23.50 -11.92
CA GLU A 198 21.94 -24.78 -12.64
C GLU A 198 20.57 -24.99 -13.33
N VAL A 199 20.30 -24.22 -14.39
CA VAL A 199 19.06 -24.27 -15.16
C VAL A 199 19.10 -25.49 -16.08
N PRO A 200 18.10 -26.39 -16.02
CA PRO A 200 18.02 -27.51 -16.94
C PRO A 200 17.98 -27.05 -18.40
N SER A 201 18.76 -27.70 -19.28
CA SER A 201 18.82 -27.34 -20.70
C SER A 201 17.46 -27.41 -21.41
N ALA A 202 16.57 -28.29 -20.93
CA ALA A 202 15.19 -28.40 -21.43
C ALA A 202 14.39 -27.11 -21.16
N ASN A 203 14.56 -26.47 -19.99
CA ASN A 203 13.90 -25.21 -19.68
C ASN A 203 14.44 -24.07 -20.55
N ILE A 204 15.75 -24.07 -20.85
CA ILE A 204 16.35 -23.08 -21.78
C ILE A 204 15.78 -23.24 -23.20
N GLU A 205 15.57 -24.47 -23.66
CA GLU A 205 14.90 -24.72 -24.95
C GLU A 205 13.46 -24.23 -24.94
N LEU A 206 12.72 -24.51 -23.87
CA LEU A 206 11.34 -24.06 -23.71
C LEU A 206 11.23 -22.54 -23.63
N ALA A 207 12.15 -21.88 -22.92
CA ALA A 207 12.25 -20.43 -22.85
C ALA A 207 12.57 -19.81 -24.22
N ARG A 208 13.44 -20.45 -25.01
CA ARG A 208 13.71 -20.01 -26.39
C ARG A 208 12.49 -20.12 -27.29
N LEU A 209 11.69 -21.18 -27.15
CA LEU A 209 10.44 -21.34 -27.92
C LEU A 209 9.39 -20.28 -27.54
N ASN A 210 9.39 -19.83 -26.28
CA ASN A 210 8.43 -18.87 -25.73
C ASN A 210 9.06 -17.51 -25.41
N GLN A 211 10.12 -17.13 -26.14
CA GLN A 211 10.91 -15.94 -25.83
C GLN A 211 10.08 -14.65 -25.87
N SER A 212 9.08 -14.58 -26.74
CA SER A 212 8.19 -13.42 -26.84
C SER A 212 7.34 -13.27 -25.58
N GLN A 213 6.67 -14.34 -25.16
CA GLN A 213 5.79 -14.32 -23.98
C GLN A 213 6.58 -14.05 -22.70
N LEU A 214 7.76 -14.65 -22.56
CA LEU A 214 8.64 -14.39 -21.41
C LEU A 214 9.22 -12.97 -21.42
N GLY A 215 9.48 -12.41 -22.59
CA GLY A 215 9.87 -11.01 -22.72
C GLY A 215 8.78 -10.04 -22.27
N GLU A 216 7.50 -10.35 -22.51
CA GLU A 216 6.38 -9.55 -21.98
C GLU A 216 6.24 -9.64 -20.45
N LEU A 217 6.76 -10.71 -19.83
CA LEU A 217 6.78 -10.90 -18.39
C LEU A 217 7.96 -10.21 -17.71
N GLN A 218 9.04 -9.91 -18.43
CA GLN A 218 10.12 -9.11 -17.88
C GLN A 218 9.64 -7.65 -17.82
N GLU A 219 9.49 -7.11 -16.60
CA GLU A 219 9.02 -5.73 -16.43
C GLU A 219 9.95 -4.75 -17.15
N GLU A 220 9.37 -3.81 -17.90
CA GLU A 220 10.10 -2.62 -18.33
C GLU A 220 10.35 -1.76 -17.08
N GLU A 221 11.60 -1.35 -16.84
CA GLU A 221 11.96 -0.50 -15.69
C GLU A 221 10.94 0.64 -15.50
N GLY A 222 10.32 0.67 -14.32
CA GLY A 222 9.35 1.72 -13.94
C GLY A 222 7.91 1.51 -14.39
N ARG A 223 7.56 0.37 -15.02
CA ARG A 223 6.19 0.09 -15.46
C ARG A 223 5.69 -1.27 -15.01
N ILE A 224 4.49 -1.28 -14.48
CA ILE A 224 3.72 -2.48 -14.16
C ILE A 224 3.36 -3.17 -15.48
N GLY A 225 3.95 -4.35 -15.69
CA GLY A 225 3.74 -5.21 -16.86
C GLY A 225 3.15 -6.57 -16.46
N LYS A 226 3.08 -7.52 -17.41
CA LYS A 226 2.55 -8.87 -17.13
C LYS A 226 3.34 -9.58 -16.02
N GLY A 227 4.62 -9.25 -15.86
CA GLY A 227 5.48 -9.76 -14.78
C GLY A 227 4.92 -9.52 -13.38
N THR A 228 4.15 -8.45 -13.21
CA THR A 228 3.53 -8.12 -11.93
C THR A 228 2.59 -9.23 -11.45
N VAL A 229 1.98 -10.03 -12.34
CA VAL A 229 1.17 -11.20 -11.94
C VAL A 229 1.97 -12.18 -11.09
N ILE A 230 3.22 -12.46 -11.46
CA ILE A 230 4.10 -13.36 -10.71
C ILE A 230 4.53 -12.72 -9.39
N PHE A 231 4.87 -11.42 -9.43
CA PHE A 231 5.27 -10.67 -8.24
C PHE A 231 4.16 -10.61 -7.19
N MET A 232 2.92 -10.31 -7.61
CA MET A 232 1.74 -10.25 -6.73
C MET A 232 1.57 -11.54 -5.94
N ILE A 233 1.75 -12.69 -6.58
CA ILE A 233 1.60 -13.99 -5.92
C ILE A 233 2.72 -14.24 -4.92
N SER A 234 3.95 -13.94 -5.33
CA SER A 234 5.14 -14.14 -4.49
C SER A 234 5.08 -13.30 -3.21
N MET A 235 4.49 -12.10 -3.29
CA MET A 235 4.26 -11.22 -2.15
C MET A 235 3.32 -11.84 -1.12
N PHE A 236 2.26 -12.54 -1.54
CA PHE A 236 1.30 -13.13 -0.62
C PHE A 236 1.80 -14.44 0.02
N ASP A 237 2.55 -15.24 -0.73
CA ASP A 237 3.11 -16.51 -0.24
C ASP A 237 4.16 -16.27 0.87
N THR A 238 4.88 -15.14 0.79
CA THR A 238 5.87 -14.75 1.80
C THR A 238 5.24 -14.23 3.09
N GLU A 239 4.07 -13.59 3.04
CA GLU A 239 3.38 -13.12 4.24
C GLU A 239 2.79 -14.29 5.04
N GLU A 240 2.18 -15.28 4.39
CA GLU A 240 1.57 -16.43 5.07
C GLU A 240 2.62 -17.29 5.83
N GLY A 241 3.87 -17.33 5.37
CA GLY A 241 4.99 -17.91 6.12
C GLY A 241 5.64 -16.99 7.17
N ALA A 242 5.54 -15.67 7.01
CA ALA A 242 6.18 -14.70 7.91
C ALA A 242 5.40 -14.52 9.22
N TRP A 243 4.07 -14.51 9.19
CA TRP A 243 3.25 -14.31 10.40
C TRP A 243 3.30 -15.52 11.36
N GLU A 244 3.49 -16.75 10.86
CA GLU A 244 3.62 -17.94 11.74
C GLU A 244 4.96 -17.98 12.49
N THR A 245 6.00 -17.30 12.01
CA THR A 245 7.31 -17.27 12.69
C THR A 245 7.41 -16.22 13.80
N GLU A 246 6.61 -15.14 13.75
CA GLU A 246 6.61 -14.13 14.82
C GLU A 246 5.80 -14.56 16.05
N GLU A 247 4.66 -15.27 15.92
CA GLU A 247 3.93 -15.74 17.11
C GLU A 247 4.69 -16.83 17.89
N GLY A 248 5.50 -17.67 17.22
CA GLY A 248 6.43 -18.59 17.89
C GLY A 248 7.66 -17.90 18.53
N ALA A 249 8.01 -16.70 18.09
CA ALA A 249 9.14 -15.93 18.65
C ALA A 249 8.79 -15.30 20.01
N TRP A 250 7.52 -14.98 20.27
CA TRP A 250 7.10 -14.43 21.58
C TRP A 250 6.91 -15.51 22.64
N GLU A 251 6.49 -16.74 22.29
CA GLU A 251 6.36 -17.85 23.25
C GLU A 251 7.71 -18.40 23.76
N THR A 252 8.80 -18.20 23.00
CA THR A 252 10.15 -18.60 23.42
C THR A 252 10.84 -17.57 24.31
N LEU A 253 10.38 -16.32 24.33
CA LEU A 253 10.93 -15.26 25.18
C LEU A 253 10.46 -15.30 26.64
N ASP A 254 9.40 -16.05 26.96
CA ASP A 254 8.85 -16.12 28.34
C ASP A 254 9.35 -17.33 29.15
N GLN A 255 10.06 -18.29 28.53
CA GLN A 255 10.53 -19.50 29.22
C GLN A 255 11.90 -19.37 29.91
N ASP A 256 12.62 -18.26 29.72
CA ASP A 256 13.99 -18.10 30.23
C ASP A 256 14.10 -17.07 31.37
N THR A 257 13.09 -17.00 32.24
CA THR A 257 13.24 -16.32 33.53
C THR A 257 13.86 -17.30 34.54
N PRO A 258 15.17 -17.20 34.88
CA PRO A 258 15.77 -18.10 35.85
C PRO A 258 15.13 -17.90 37.22
N GLU A 259 14.50 -18.94 37.75
CA GLU A 259 14.10 -19.00 39.16
C GLU A 259 15.33 -18.77 40.03
N SER A 260 15.43 -17.59 40.62
CA SER A 260 16.43 -17.26 41.63
C SER A 260 16.14 -18.12 42.87
N LYS A 261 16.82 -19.27 42.98
CA LYS A 261 16.81 -20.07 44.20
C LYS A 261 17.53 -19.30 45.31
N GLN A 262 16.80 -19.01 46.38
CA GLN A 262 17.33 -18.66 47.70
C GLN A 262 17.83 -19.90 48.43
#